data_AF-A0A7C4ZEU9-F1
#
_entry.id   AF-A0A7C4ZEU9-F1
#
_cell.length_a   1.000
_cell.length_b   1.000
_cell.length_c   1.000
_cell.angle_alpha   90.00
_cell.angle_beta   90.00
_cell.angle_gamma   90.00
#
_symmetry.space_group_name_H-M   'P 1'
#
loop_
_entity.id
_entity.type
_entity.pdbx_description
1 polymer ?
#
loop_
_entity_poly.entity_id
_entity_poly.type
_entity_poly.pdbx_seq_one_letter_code
_entity_poly.pdbx_strand_id
1 'polypeptide(L)' 'MVLEEETKILQSRNAHTQYIVIPAAMVRDSQYPFKADERVRITVDPYRKIMIIKSVDEPTAEVVEK' A
#
# COMPACT_ATOMS: atom_id res chain seq x y z
N MET A 1 -7.39 15.86 5.15
CA MET A 1 -5.98 16.07 4.77
C MET A 1 -5.48 14.78 4.13
N VAL A 2 -4.60 14.85 3.15
CA VAL A 2 -3.98 13.67 2.53
C VAL A 2 -2.67 13.38 3.28
N LEU A 3 -2.43 12.12 3.62
CA LEU A 3 -1.14 11.68 4.14
C LEU A 3 -0.17 11.48 2.99
N GLU A 4 0.96 12.19 3.01
CA GLU A 4 1.99 12.10 1.99
C GLU A 4 3.37 12.14 2.66
N GLU A 5 4.21 11.16 2.36
CA GLU A 5 5.58 11.05 2.86
C GLU A 5 6.45 10.36 1.78
N GLU A 6 7.68 10.82 1.60
CA GLU A 6 8.64 10.16 0.72
C GLU A 6 9.33 8.98 1.41
N THR A 7 9.55 7.90 0.66
CA THR A 7 10.26 6.72 1.16
C THR A 7 11.08 6.04 0.06
N LYS A 8 11.84 5.01 0.45
CA LYS A 8 12.68 4.23 -0.44
C LYS A 8 12.14 2.82 -0.65
N ILE A 9 12.32 2.32 -1.86
CA ILE A 9 12.17 0.91 -2.18
C ILE A 9 13.51 0.22 -1.96
N LEU A 10 13.52 -0.82 -1.14
CA LEU A 10 14.69 -1.66 -0.88
C LEU A 10 14.56 -2.96 -1.67
N GLN A 11 15.65 -3.42 -2.29
CA GLN A 11 15.65 -4.70 -2.99
C GLN A 11 16.39 -5.76 -2.16
N SER A 12 15.83 -6.96 -2.14
CA SER A 12 16.52 -8.14 -1.61
C SER A 12 17.81 -8.39 -2.39
N ARG A 13 18.89 -8.75 -1.69
CA ARG A 13 20.19 -9.02 -2.35
C ARG A 13 20.17 -10.24 -3.26
N ASN A 14 19.31 -11.21 -2.94
CA ASN A 14 19.33 -12.53 -3.57
C ASN A 14 18.01 -12.85 -4.32
N ALA A 15 17.11 -11.88 -4.43
CA ALA A 15 15.82 -12.06 -5.07
C ALA A 15 15.34 -10.76 -5.73
N HIS A 16 14.42 -10.88 -6.68
CA HIS A 16 13.71 -9.73 -7.25
C HIS A 16 12.59 -9.19 -6.34
N THR A 17 12.53 -9.64 -5.09
CA THR A 17 11.61 -9.11 -4.10
C THR A 17 12.06 -7.71 -3.68
N GLN A 18 11.11 -6.78 -3.71
CA GLN A 18 11.28 -5.41 -3.25
C GLN A 18 10.43 -5.18 -2.00
N TYR A 19 10.92 -4.33 -1.11
CA TYR A 19 10.28 -3.94 0.13
C TYR A 19 10.08 -2.43 0.12
N ILE A 20 8.86 -1.98 0.40
CA ILE A 20 8.56 -0.57 0.62
C ILE A 20 8.56 -0.34 2.13
N VAL A 21 9.31 0.65 2.58
CA VAL A 21 9.31 1.04 3.99
C VAL A 21 8.17 2.04 4.19
N ILE A 22 7.15 1.68 4.95
CA ILE A 22 6.09 2.62 5.33
C ILE A 22 6.58 3.43 6.55
N PRO A 23 6.72 4.76 6.44
CA PRO A 23 7.23 5.59 7.53
C PRO A 23 6.35 5.48 8.79
N ALA A 24 6.98 5.48 9.96
CA ALA A 24 6.26 5.42 11.25
C ALA A 24 5.28 6.59 11.44
N ALA A 25 5.56 7.74 10.84
CA ALA A 25 4.67 8.90 10.84
C ALA A 25 3.32 8.57 10.16
N MET A 26 3.34 7.82 9.05
CA MET A 26 2.12 7.38 8.38
C MET A 26 1.38 6.32 9.21
N VAL A 27 2.09 5.31 9.73
CA VAL A 27 1.47 4.22 10.52
C VAL A 27 0.76 4.72 11.79
N ARG A 28 1.25 5.82 12.38
CA ARG A 28 0.66 6.43 13.58
C ARG A 28 -0.60 7.24 13.30
N ASP A 29 -0.87 7.59 12.04
CA ASP A 29 -2.05 8.36 11.70
C ASP A 29 -3.30 7.48 11.69
N SER A 30 -4.40 8.02 12.21
CA SER A 30 -5.71 7.35 12.26
C SER A 30 -6.27 6.95 10.89
N GLN A 31 -5.82 7.57 9.80
CA GLN A 31 -6.25 7.27 8.43
C GLN A 31 -5.46 6.12 7.79
N TYR A 32 -4.38 5.65 8.43
CA TYR A 32 -3.59 4.55 7.90
C TYR A 32 -4.46 3.28 7.89
N PRO A 33 -4.71 2.68 6.70
CA PRO A 33 -5.75 1.67 6.57
C PRO A 33 -5.28 0.28 7.01
N PHE A 34 -4.02 0.14 7.45
CA PHE A 34 -3.43 -1.16 7.72
C PHE A 34 -3.01 -1.41 9.18
N LYS A 35 -2.97 -2.68 9.57
CA LYS A 35 -2.45 -3.21 10.82
C LYS A 35 -1.18 -4.02 10.56
N ALA A 36 -0.35 -4.14 11.59
CA ALA A 36 0.81 -5.02 11.55
C ALA A 36 0.36 -6.47 11.26
N ASP A 37 1.12 -7.14 10.40
CA ASP A 37 0.95 -8.54 10.01
C ASP A 37 -0.38 -8.88 9.29
N GLU A 38 -1.16 -7.89 8.87
CA GLU A 38 -2.35 -8.17 8.07
C GLU A 38 -2.00 -8.65 6.66
N ARG A 39 -2.95 -9.36 6.04
CA ARG A 39 -2.83 -9.74 4.63
C ARG A 39 -3.37 -8.62 3.74
N VAL A 40 -2.55 -8.20 2.79
CA VAL A 40 -2.91 -7.21 1.77
C VAL A 40 -2.87 -7.79 0.38
N ARG A 41 -3.67 -7.21 -0.52
CA ARG A 41 -3.64 -7.46 -1.96
C ARG A 41 -2.99 -6.27 -2.65
N ILE A 42 -2.05 -6.55 -3.55
CA ILE A 42 -1.35 -5.55 -4.35
C ILE A 42 -1.73 -5.73 -5.81
N THR A 43 -2.14 -4.64 -6.46
CA THR A 43 -2.45 -4.59 -7.89
C THR A 43 -1.67 -3.46 -8.54
N VAL A 44 -1.14 -3.66 -9.75
CA VAL A 44 -0.51 -2.61 -10.55
C VAL A 44 -1.48 -2.19 -11.65
N ASP A 45 -1.84 -0.91 -11.69
CA ASP A 45 -2.59 -0.33 -12.80
C ASP A 45 -1.59 0.08 -13.90
N PRO A 46 -1.60 -0.59 -15.07
CA PRO A 46 -0.62 -0.33 -16.12
C PRO A 46 -0.81 1.02 -16.82
N TYR A 47 -2.02 1.59 -16.77
CA TYR A 47 -2.35 2.85 -17.44
C TYR A 47 -1.96 4.04 -16.58
N ARG A 48 -2.31 3.97 -15.29
CA ARG A 48 -2.01 5.03 -14.33
C ARG A 48 -0.59 4.95 -13.76
N LYS A 49 0.11 3.83 -13.98
CA LYS A 49 1.44 3.54 -13.43
C LYS A 49 1.48 3.67 -11.89
N ILE A 50 0.41 3.25 -11.24
CA ILE A 50 0.28 3.27 -9.78
C ILE A 50 0.17 1.84 -9.23
N MET A 51 0.67 1.66 -8.02
CA MET A 51 0.45 0.45 -7.23
C MET A 51 -0.68 0.71 -6.23
N ILE A 52 -1.67 -0.18 -6.23
CA ILE A 52 -2.84 -0.09 -5.36
C ILE A 52 -2.73 -1.23 -4.34
N ILE A 53 -2.75 -0.88 -3.06
CA ILE A 53 -2.68 -1.83 -1.95
C ILE A 53 -4.01 -1.78 -1.20
N LYS A 54 -4.63 -2.94 -0.95
CA LYS A 54 -5.92 -3.05 -0.24
C LYS A 54 -5.86 -4.17 0.80
N SER A 55 -6.62 -4.06 1.89
CA SER A 55 -6.81 -5.18 2.82
C SER A 55 -7.52 -6.33 2.12
N VAL A 56 -7.16 -7.58 2.43
CA VAL A 56 -7.83 -8.76 1.87
C VAL A 56 -9.19 -9.01 2.54
N ASP A 57 -9.34 -8.55 3.79
CA ASP A 57 -10.52 -8.82 4.61
C ASP A 57 -11.64 -7.78 4.42
N GLU A 58 -11.36 -6.66 3.75
CA GLU A 58 -12.42 -5.73 3.34
C GLU A 58 -13.15 -6.26 2.10
N PRO A 59 -14.48 -6.47 2.17
CA PRO A 59 -15.28 -6.72 0.99
C PRO A 59 -15.03 -5.56 0.04
N THR A 60 -14.58 -5.87 -1.17
CA THR A 60 -14.35 -4.87 -2.20
C THR A 60 -15.68 -4.15 -2.44
N ALA A 61 -15.87 -2.98 -1.84
CA ALA A 61 -16.86 -2.04 -2.32
C ALA A 61 -16.38 -1.66 -3.71
N GLU A 62 -17.03 -2.23 -4.72
CA GLU A 62 -16.90 -1.78 -6.09
C GLU A 62 -17.12 -0.26 -6.06
N VAL A 63 -16.05 0.50 -6.34
CA VAL A 63 -16.18 1.92 -6.60
C VAL A 63 -16.88 2.00 -7.94
N VAL A 64 -18.22 1.98 -7.89
CA VAL A 64 -19.07 2.34 -9.02
C VAL A 64 -18.85 3.83 -9.22
N GLU A 65 -17.93 4.19 -10.12
CA GLU A 65 -17.88 5.53 -10.69
C GLU A 65 -19.26 5.79 -11.32
N LYS A 66 -19.97 6.81 -10.82
CA LYS A 66 -21.20 7.35 -11.40
C LYS A 66 -20.86 8.34 -12.50
#